data_AF-A0A2E1MWI4-F1
#
_entry.id   AF-A0A2E1MWI4-F1
#
_cell.length_a   1.000
_cell.length_b   1.000
_cell.length_c   1.000
_cell.angle_alpha   90.00
_cell.angle_beta   90.00
_cell.angle_gamma   90.00
#
_symmetry.space_group_name_H-M   'P 1'
#
loop_
_entity.id
_entity.type
_entity.pdbx_description
1 polymer ?
#
loop_
_entity_poly.entity_id
_entity_poly.type
_entity_poly.pdbx_seq_one_letter_code
_entity_poly.pdbx_strand_id
1 'polypeptide(L)'
;MIDLDKYRKIYSQKRNYSVGVEEELMICSPNTGSLINKANEIMESVPDRERYSYELLLSEIETNTPVCRDASEAIVFLSNQRNELRKIGLKEGFKIGISGTHPKAMSLDQKFVSNDSYNWVSDQLRYYAKRNITFSTHVHVSVDNPDRAIKITNATRRWIPALLAISTNSPFFEGVNTGFKSSRSMQFGAFPRTNIPVKIDSFESYISLVNQLIKTKSIEKSRQIWWKIRPHLDYGTIEYRICDVQRSLKKTKMIVALTQALVHSYDQKVRINKNIEDMNYEILNDAFWKSTRFGFNSKLTDCYDGQILLLKDYVYKMLESIRSSLEEFGNLDVISSVEDILTNGTEADEQLSFEKAHGIDNLSKFLMDNVDYNY
;
A
#
# COMPACT_ATOMS: atom_id res chain seq x y z
N MET A 1 -10.35 -27.07 2.54
CA MET A 1 -9.09 -26.83 3.27
C MET A 1 -8.06 -26.47 2.21
N ILE A 2 -7.32 -25.39 2.40
CA ILE A 2 -6.27 -25.01 1.45
C ILE A 2 -5.07 -25.95 1.60
N ASP A 3 -4.45 -26.27 0.47
CA ASP A 3 -3.38 -27.26 0.35
C ASP A 3 -2.01 -26.64 0.71
N LEU A 4 -1.37 -27.17 1.76
CA LEU A 4 -0.05 -26.74 2.22
C LEU A 4 1.03 -26.97 1.14
N ASP A 5 1.00 -28.13 0.48
CA ASP A 5 2.03 -28.53 -0.49
C ASP A 5 1.95 -27.70 -1.76
N LYS A 6 0.73 -27.37 -2.21
CA LYS A 6 0.49 -26.41 -3.29
C LYS A 6 1.24 -25.09 -3.03
N TYR A 7 1.11 -24.52 -1.84
CA TYR A 7 1.73 -23.22 -1.55
C TYR A 7 3.23 -23.33 -1.29
N ARG A 8 3.72 -24.43 -0.72
CA ARG A 8 5.17 -24.69 -0.65
C ARG A 8 5.80 -24.71 -2.05
N LYS A 9 5.11 -25.29 -3.05
CA LYS A 9 5.55 -25.29 -4.46
C LYS A 9 5.53 -23.90 -5.11
N ILE A 10 4.56 -23.05 -4.76
CA ILE A 10 4.53 -21.66 -5.25
C ILE A 10 5.74 -20.89 -4.70
N TYR A 11 6.00 -21.00 -3.40
CA TYR A 11 7.17 -20.37 -2.77
C TYR A 11 8.50 -20.97 -3.21
N SER A 12 8.59 -22.16 -3.82
CA SER A 12 9.87 -22.71 -4.28
C SER A 12 10.41 -22.06 -5.56
N GLN A 13 9.65 -21.16 -6.19
CA GLN A 13 10.06 -20.51 -7.43
C GLN A 13 11.08 -19.41 -7.15
N LYS A 14 12.29 -19.56 -7.71
CA LYS A 14 13.34 -18.54 -7.61
C LYS A 14 13.03 -17.36 -8.53
N ARG A 15 12.75 -16.21 -7.93
CA ARG A 15 12.49 -14.95 -8.65
C ARG A 15 13.34 -13.78 -8.15
N ASN A 16 14.40 -14.06 -7.37
CA ASN A 16 15.45 -13.11 -6.98
C ASN A 16 14.92 -11.76 -6.45
N TYR A 17 13.94 -11.79 -5.55
CA TYR A 17 13.34 -10.58 -4.98
C TYR A 17 12.70 -9.65 -6.03
N SER A 18 12.19 -10.22 -7.13
CA SER A 18 11.37 -9.52 -8.11
C SER A 18 10.20 -8.81 -7.43
N VAL A 19 9.79 -7.68 -7.99
CA VAL A 19 8.74 -6.83 -7.47
C VAL A 19 7.50 -6.86 -8.37
N GLY A 20 6.32 -6.79 -7.75
CA GLY A 20 5.06 -6.45 -8.40
C GLY A 20 4.44 -5.28 -7.66
N VAL A 21 3.89 -4.30 -8.38
CA VAL A 21 3.31 -3.10 -7.77
C VAL A 21 1.88 -2.92 -8.26
N GLU A 22 0.98 -2.68 -7.32
CA GLU A 22 -0.41 -2.33 -7.61
C GLU A 22 -0.64 -0.86 -7.22
N GLU A 23 -1.32 -0.09 -8.07
CA GLU A 23 -1.81 1.26 -7.75
C GLU A 23 -3.32 1.30 -7.91
N GLU A 24 -4.02 1.64 -6.84
CA GLU A 24 -5.43 2.00 -6.85
C GLU A 24 -5.55 3.49 -7.17
N LEU A 25 -6.34 3.86 -8.19
CA LEU A 25 -6.41 5.21 -8.73
C LEU A 25 -7.85 5.73 -8.75
N MET A 26 -8.03 7.02 -8.45
CA MET A 26 -9.33 7.67 -8.52
C MET A 26 -9.75 7.87 -9.97
N ILE A 27 -11.01 7.61 -10.28
CA ILE A 27 -11.63 7.99 -11.54
C ILE A 27 -12.45 9.27 -11.32
N CYS A 28 -11.95 10.40 -11.82
CA CYS A 28 -12.54 11.71 -11.57
C CYS A 28 -13.16 12.36 -12.81
N SER A 29 -14.21 13.15 -12.59
CA SER A 29 -14.75 14.10 -13.55
C SER A 29 -13.71 15.18 -13.87
N PRO A 30 -13.34 15.40 -15.15
CA PRO A 30 -12.34 16.42 -15.52
C PRO A 30 -12.76 17.84 -15.12
N ASN A 31 -14.07 18.11 -15.10
CA ASN A 31 -14.61 19.45 -14.86
C ASN A 31 -14.71 19.79 -13.36
N THR A 32 -15.14 18.82 -12.55
CA THR A 32 -15.48 19.04 -11.14
C THR A 32 -14.47 18.41 -10.18
N GLY A 33 -13.70 17.42 -10.63
CA GLY A 33 -12.82 16.61 -9.79
C GLY A 33 -13.56 15.58 -8.92
N SER A 34 -14.90 15.50 -8.99
CA SER A 34 -15.69 14.50 -8.27
C SER A 34 -15.41 13.09 -8.80
N LEU A 35 -15.47 12.09 -7.92
CA LEU A 35 -15.46 10.69 -8.32
C LEU A 35 -16.62 10.36 -9.27
N ILE A 36 -16.36 9.58 -10.32
CA ILE A 36 -17.36 9.10 -11.27
C ILE A 36 -17.20 7.60 -11.50
N ASN A 37 -18.31 6.90 -11.67
CA ASN A 37 -18.35 5.44 -11.78
C ASN A 37 -18.09 5.00 -13.23
N LYS A 38 -16.82 4.87 -13.63
CA LYS A 38 -16.42 4.46 -15.01
C LYS A 38 -15.50 3.25 -15.11
N ALA A 39 -15.31 2.48 -14.04
CA ALA A 39 -14.41 1.33 -14.08
C ALA A 39 -14.80 0.31 -15.17
N ASN A 40 -16.09 0.13 -15.46
CA ASN A 40 -16.53 -0.79 -16.53
C ASN A 40 -16.05 -0.33 -17.91
N GLU A 41 -16.27 0.94 -18.24
CA GLU A 41 -15.87 1.56 -19.50
C GLU A 41 -14.34 1.52 -19.68
N ILE A 42 -13.60 1.81 -18.61
CA ILE A 42 -12.14 1.71 -18.63
C ILE A 42 -11.71 0.27 -18.92
N MET A 43 -12.30 -0.72 -18.24
CA MET A 43 -11.97 -2.14 -18.44
C MET A 43 -12.31 -2.64 -19.84
N GLU A 44 -13.25 -1.99 -20.53
CA GLU A 44 -13.54 -2.27 -21.95
C GLU A 44 -12.49 -1.70 -22.90
N SER A 45 -11.89 -0.56 -22.54
CA SER A 45 -10.97 0.20 -23.38
C SER A 45 -9.49 -0.07 -23.15
N VAL A 46 -9.11 -0.68 -22.03
CA VAL A 46 -7.71 -1.04 -21.78
C VAL A 46 -7.25 -2.17 -22.73
N PRO A 47 -6.08 -2.03 -23.38
CA PRO A 47 -5.51 -3.04 -24.28
C PRO A 47 -5.10 -4.34 -23.57
N ASP A 48 -4.59 -4.26 -22.34
CA ASP A 48 -4.12 -5.43 -21.58
C ASP A 48 -4.91 -5.59 -20.28
N ARG A 49 -6.00 -6.35 -20.34
CA ARG A 49 -6.88 -6.61 -19.20
C ARG A 49 -6.22 -7.40 -18.06
N GLU A 50 -5.01 -7.92 -18.23
CA GLU A 50 -4.29 -8.54 -17.12
C GLU A 50 -3.60 -7.51 -16.22
N ARG A 51 -3.31 -6.31 -16.74
CA ARG A 51 -2.62 -5.23 -16.02
C ARG A 51 -3.57 -4.22 -15.37
N TYR A 52 -4.87 -4.37 -15.59
CA TYR A 52 -5.90 -3.54 -15.00
C TYR A 52 -6.93 -4.43 -14.33
N SER A 53 -7.42 -4.00 -13.18
CA SER A 53 -8.45 -4.73 -12.47
C SER A 53 -9.48 -3.77 -11.89
N TYR A 54 -10.67 -4.30 -11.66
CA TYR A 54 -11.65 -3.61 -10.83
C TYR A 54 -11.12 -3.53 -9.40
N GLU A 55 -11.58 -2.52 -8.66
CA GLU A 55 -11.60 -2.60 -7.20
C GLU A 55 -13.03 -2.61 -6.65
N LEU A 56 -13.21 -2.47 -5.33
CA LEU A 56 -14.52 -2.52 -4.67
C LEU A 56 -15.54 -1.55 -5.28
N LEU A 57 -15.11 -0.34 -5.67
CA LEU A 57 -15.97 0.73 -6.16
C LEU A 57 -15.77 0.99 -7.66
N LEU A 58 -16.85 1.32 -8.36
CA LEU A 58 -16.81 1.67 -9.79
C LEU A 58 -16.09 3.00 -10.08
N SER A 59 -15.79 3.78 -9.04
CA SER A 59 -15.06 5.04 -9.09
C SER A 59 -13.54 4.89 -8.95
N GLU A 60 -13.06 3.66 -9.03
CA GLU A 60 -11.69 3.27 -8.80
C GLU A 60 -11.23 2.31 -9.88
N ILE A 61 -9.96 2.41 -10.27
CA ILE A 61 -9.30 1.46 -11.15
C ILE A 61 -7.97 1.06 -10.52
N GLU A 62 -7.69 -0.23 -10.48
CA GLU A 62 -6.39 -0.75 -10.06
C GLU A 62 -5.53 -1.01 -11.31
N THR A 63 -4.27 -0.60 -11.24
CA THR A 63 -3.23 -0.99 -12.20
C THR A 63 -2.24 -1.91 -11.51
N ASN A 64 -1.72 -2.92 -12.20
CA ASN A 64 -0.73 -3.84 -11.64
C ASN A 64 0.41 -4.09 -12.62
N THR A 65 1.66 -3.93 -12.17
CA THR A 65 2.83 -4.21 -13.01
C THR A 65 2.92 -5.71 -13.33
N PRO A 66 3.61 -6.09 -14.42
CA PRO A 66 4.14 -7.45 -14.51
C PRO A 66 5.14 -7.70 -13.35
N VAL A 67 5.65 -8.93 -13.28
CA VAL A 67 6.75 -9.26 -12.37
C VAL A 67 8.02 -8.56 -12.88
N CYS A 68 8.42 -7.49 -12.21
CA CYS A 68 9.60 -6.69 -12.53
C CYS A 68 10.82 -7.17 -11.73
N ARG A 69 12.01 -7.03 -12.29
CA ARG A 69 13.28 -7.34 -11.62
C ARG A 69 13.53 -6.44 -10.41
N ASP A 70 13.22 -5.15 -10.55
CA ASP A 70 13.55 -4.14 -9.54
C ASP A 70 12.59 -2.94 -9.57
N ALA A 71 12.77 -2.04 -8.60
CA ALA A 71 11.96 -0.84 -8.47
C ALA A 71 12.01 0.07 -9.71
N SER A 72 13.15 0.19 -10.39
CA SER A 72 13.28 1.08 -11.55
C SER A 72 12.44 0.56 -12.73
N GLU A 73 12.48 -0.75 -12.98
CA GLU A 73 11.62 -1.36 -14.00
C GLU A 73 10.14 -1.20 -13.68
N ALA A 74 9.74 -1.40 -12.42
CA ALA A 74 8.34 -1.24 -12.01
C ALA A 74 7.80 0.16 -12.30
N ILE A 75 8.59 1.22 -12.05
CA ILE A 75 8.14 2.60 -12.28
C ILE A 75 7.99 2.91 -13.77
N VAL A 76 8.79 2.33 -14.65
CA VAL A 76 8.59 2.46 -16.10
C VAL A 76 7.23 1.88 -16.50
N PHE A 77 6.83 0.74 -15.95
CA PHE A 77 5.51 0.16 -16.20
C PHE A 77 4.37 1.02 -15.63
N LEU A 78 4.50 1.53 -14.39
CA LEU A 78 3.48 2.42 -13.81
C LEU A 78 3.33 3.72 -14.61
N SER A 79 4.44 4.33 -15.03
CA SER A 79 4.47 5.50 -15.92
C SER A 79 3.70 5.24 -17.22
N ASN A 80 3.92 4.09 -17.86
CA ASN A 80 3.20 3.69 -19.07
C ASN A 80 1.70 3.49 -18.80
N GLN A 81 1.34 2.81 -17.72
CA GLN A 81 -0.06 2.54 -17.37
C GLN A 81 -0.83 3.83 -17.03
N ARG A 82 -0.21 4.78 -16.31
CA ARG A 82 -0.79 6.11 -16.05
C ARG A 82 -0.99 6.90 -17.34
N ASN A 83 -0.02 6.86 -18.27
CA ASN A 83 -0.17 7.48 -19.59
C ASN A 83 -1.29 6.85 -20.43
N GLU A 84 -1.46 5.53 -20.33
CA GLU A 84 -2.53 4.83 -21.01
C GLU A 84 -3.90 5.26 -20.47
N LEU A 85 -4.08 5.25 -19.16
CA LEU A 85 -5.31 5.75 -18.52
C LEU A 85 -5.57 7.23 -18.87
N ARG A 86 -4.53 8.07 -18.98
CA ARG A 86 -4.66 9.44 -19.45
C ARG A 86 -5.23 9.51 -20.88
N LYS A 87 -4.72 8.67 -21.79
CA LYS A 87 -5.19 8.64 -23.19
C LYS A 87 -6.62 8.14 -23.29
N ILE A 88 -6.99 7.13 -22.51
CA ILE A 88 -8.37 6.61 -22.43
C ILE A 88 -9.29 7.71 -21.85
N GLY A 89 -8.88 8.34 -20.75
CA GLY A 89 -9.64 9.41 -20.10
C GLY A 89 -9.95 10.61 -20.99
N LEU A 90 -9.03 10.98 -21.90
CA LEU A 90 -9.27 12.01 -22.91
C LEU A 90 -10.41 11.65 -23.90
N LYS A 91 -10.60 10.37 -24.20
CA LYS A 91 -11.65 9.90 -25.11
C LYS A 91 -12.97 9.66 -24.39
N GLU A 92 -12.89 9.09 -23.19
CA GLU A 92 -14.06 8.65 -22.44
C GLU A 92 -14.59 9.68 -21.46
N GLY A 93 -13.88 10.80 -21.25
CA GLY A 93 -14.32 11.87 -20.36
C GLY A 93 -14.14 11.51 -18.88
N PHE A 94 -12.93 11.13 -18.50
CA PHE A 94 -12.47 11.05 -17.11
C PHE A 94 -11.01 11.51 -17.00
N LYS A 95 -10.55 11.76 -15.78
CA LYS A 95 -9.15 12.01 -15.46
C LYS A 95 -8.78 11.26 -14.20
N ILE A 96 -7.58 10.69 -14.14
CA ILE A 96 -7.10 10.06 -12.91
C ILE A 96 -6.75 11.11 -11.86
N GLY A 97 -7.12 10.84 -10.62
CA GLY A 97 -6.65 11.56 -9.44
C GLY A 97 -5.91 10.60 -8.51
N ILE A 98 -4.96 11.12 -7.72
CA ILE A 98 -4.16 10.29 -6.82
C ILE A 98 -4.05 10.96 -5.44
N SER A 99 -4.46 10.22 -4.41
CA SER A 99 -4.38 10.52 -2.98
C SER A 99 -4.93 9.30 -2.24
N GLY A 100 -4.52 9.06 -0.99
CA GLY A 100 -4.99 7.88 -0.24
C GLY A 100 -6.50 7.86 0.02
N THR A 101 -7.16 9.02 -0.04
CA THR A 101 -8.61 9.22 0.00
C THR A 101 -8.98 10.37 -0.92
N HIS A 102 -10.20 10.35 -1.47
CA HIS A 102 -10.72 11.52 -2.18
C HIS A 102 -11.19 12.57 -1.15
N PRO A 103 -10.79 13.85 -1.26
CA PRO A 103 -10.95 14.83 -0.19
C PRO A 103 -12.41 15.13 0.17
N LYS A 104 -13.31 15.04 -0.81
CA LYS A 104 -14.73 15.44 -0.69
C LYS A 104 -15.74 14.35 -1.04
N ALA A 105 -15.31 13.13 -1.34
CA ALA A 105 -16.24 12.11 -1.83
C ALA A 105 -17.12 11.64 -0.67
N MET A 106 -18.41 11.48 -0.93
CA MET A 106 -19.36 10.96 0.05
C MET A 106 -19.57 9.47 -0.20
N SER A 107 -19.50 8.68 0.87
CA SER A 107 -19.71 7.23 0.86
C SER A 107 -21.07 6.80 0.29
N LEU A 108 -22.11 7.65 0.45
CA LEU A 108 -23.45 7.39 -0.06
C LEU A 108 -23.57 7.45 -1.58
N ASP A 109 -22.66 8.15 -2.26
CA ASP A 109 -22.69 8.34 -3.72
C ASP A 109 -21.93 7.23 -4.48
N GLN A 110 -21.22 6.36 -3.75
CA GLN A 110 -20.36 5.34 -4.34
C GLN A 110 -21.14 4.09 -4.73
N LYS A 111 -20.76 3.49 -5.86
CA LYS A 111 -21.37 2.27 -6.37
C LYS A 111 -20.36 1.13 -6.36
N PHE A 112 -20.80 -0.05 -5.90
CA PHE A 112 -19.98 -1.24 -5.94
C PHE A 112 -19.87 -1.80 -7.35
N VAL A 113 -18.73 -2.42 -7.65
CA VAL A 113 -18.59 -3.30 -8.80
C VAL A 113 -19.46 -4.53 -8.59
N SER A 114 -20.22 -4.92 -9.62
CA SER A 114 -21.13 -6.06 -9.56
C SER A 114 -20.43 -7.35 -9.99
N ASN A 115 -19.71 -7.98 -9.06
CA ASN A 115 -19.18 -9.33 -9.23
C ASN A 115 -19.22 -10.11 -7.91
N ASP A 116 -19.08 -11.43 -7.97
CA ASP A 116 -19.22 -12.30 -6.80
C ASP A 116 -18.25 -11.93 -5.66
N SER A 117 -17.00 -11.55 -6.00
CA SER A 117 -15.97 -11.22 -5.01
C SER A 117 -16.32 -9.94 -4.23
N TYR A 118 -16.84 -8.92 -4.89
CA TYR A 118 -17.20 -7.65 -4.24
C TYR A 118 -18.58 -7.70 -3.59
N ASN A 119 -19.51 -8.49 -4.13
CA ASN A 119 -20.79 -8.77 -3.48
C ASN A 119 -20.56 -9.42 -2.10
N TRP A 120 -19.62 -10.37 -2.01
CA TRP A 120 -19.24 -10.96 -0.73
C TRP A 120 -18.79 -9.90 0.30
N VAL A 121 -17.91 -8.98 -0.10
CA VAL A 121 -17.42 -7.90 0.79
C VAL A 121 -18.57 -6.99 1.22
N SER A 122 -19.41 -6.60 0.27
CA SER A 122 -20.58 -5.74 0.50
C SER A 122 -21.58 -6.38 1.46
N ASP A 123 -21.83 -7.68 1.32
CA ASP A 123 -22.75 -8.42 2.19
C ASP A 123 -22.20 -8.60 3.61
N GLN A 124 -20.88 -8.78 3.76
CA GLN A 124 -20.25 -8.91 5.08
C GLN A 124 -20.19 -7.58 5.84
N LEU A 125 -19.83 -6.48 5.16
CA LEU A 125 -19.47 -5.22 5.81
C LEU A 125 -20.55 -4.13 5.68
N ARG A 126 -21.51 -4.31 4.78
CA ARG A 126 -22.68 -3.45 4.55
C ARG A 126 -22.27 -1.98 4.44
N TYR A 127 -22.68 -1.16 5.40
CA TYR A 127 -22.40 0.28 5.40
C TYR A 127 -20.90 0.60 5.43
N TYR A 128 -20.09 -0.20 6.13
CA TYR A 128 -18.65 0.04 6.23
C TYR A 128 -17.95 -0.19 4.89
N ALA A 129 -18.41 -1.14 4.06
CA ALA A 129 -17.87 -1.32 2.71
C ALA A 129 -18.03 -0.06 1.85
N LYS A 130 -19.16 0.65 1.97
CA LYS A 130 -19.41 1.90 1.21
C LYS A 130 -18.52 3.07 1.66
N ARG A 131 -18.09 3.06 2.92
CA ARG A 131 -17.16 4.08 3.47
C ARG A 131 -15.72 3.89 3.03
N ASN A 132 -15.37 2.75 2.43
CA ASN A 132 -14.01 2.45 2.02
C ASN A 132 -13.66 3.09 0.67
N ILE A 133 -13.60 4.42 0.65
CA ILE A 133 -13.10 5.22 -0.48
C ILE A 133 -11.61 5.46 -0.25
N THR A 134 -10.80 4.45 -0.51
CA THR A 134 -9.37 4.44 -0.19
C THR A 134 -8.58 3.98 -1.39
N PHE A 135 -7.40 4.56 -1.59
CA PHE A 135 -6.53 4.27 -2.71
C PHE A 135 -5.09 4.08 -2.23
N SER A 136 -4.40 3.07 -2.71
CA SER A 136 -3.14 2.63 -2.16
C SER A 136 -2.12 2.17 -3.19
N THR A 137 -0.89 2.06 -2.71
CA THR A 137 0.15 1.32 -3.41
C THR A 137 0.41 0.03 -2.65
N HIS A 138 0.24 -1.11 -3.32
CA HIS A 138 0.69 -2.41 -2.81
C HIS A 138 2.02 -2.79 -3.45
N VAL A 139 2.95 -3.30 -2.66
CA VAL A 139 4.24 -3.78 -3.16
C VAL A 139 4.43 -5.24 -2.78
N HIS A 140 4.52 -6.09 -3.78
CA HIS A 140 4.86 -7.50 -3.68
C HIS A 140 6.35 -7.70 -3.90
N VAL A 141 7.01 -8.47 -3.04
CA VAL A 141 8.40 -8.91 -3.25
C VAL A 141 8.47 -10.42 -3.14
N SER A 142 8.98 -11.08 -4.17
CA SER A 142 9.08 -12.55 -4.20
C SER A 142 10.06 -13.08 -3.16
N VAL A 143 9.71 -14.20 -2.51
CA VAL A 143 10.61 -14.96 -1.64
C VAL A 143 10.55 -16.42 -2.05
N ASP A 144 11.71 -17.08 -2.13
CA ASP A 144 11.86 -18.45 -2.63
C ASP A 144 11.79 -19.53 -1.52
N ASN A 145 11.22 -19.20 -0.37
CA ASN A 145 10.98 -20.14 0.72
C ASN A 145 9.85 -19.65 1.64
N PRO A 146 8.85 -20.49 1.92
CA PRO A 146 7.68 -20.07 2.70
C PRO A 146 8.01 -19.81 4.18
N ASP A 147 8.90 -20.60 4.78
CA ASP A 147 9.28 -20.43 6.19
C ASP A 147 10.12 -19.16 6.39
N ARG A 148 11.00 -18.83 5.42
CA ARG A 148 11.67 -17.51 5.42
C ARG A 148 10.68 -16.38 5.18
N ALA A 149 9.68 -16.54 4.31
CA ALA A 149 8.66 -15.51 4.10
C ALA A 149 7.92 -15.14 5.40
N ILE A 150 7.63 -16.13 6.26
CA ILE A 150 7.08 -15.90 7.60
C ILE A 150 8.05 -15.11 8.47
N LYS A 151 9.31 -15.55 8.58
CA LYS A 151 10.32 -14.90 9.43
C LYS A 151 10.63 -13.47 9.00
N ILE A 152 10.74 -13.23 7.69
CA ILE A 152 10.93 -11.89 7.12
C ILE A 152 9.71 -11.03 7.46
N THR A 153 8.50 -11.51 7.16
CA THR A 153 7.25 -10.78 7.48
C THR A 153 7.22 -10.41 8.97
N ASN A 154 7.47 -11.37 9.87
CA ASN A 154 7.48 -11.15 11.31
C ASN A 154 8.41 -10.02 11.72
N ALA A 155 9.60 -9.95 11.13
CA ALA A 155 10.61 -8.97 11.46
C ALA A 155 10.40 -7.61 10.80
N THR A 156 9.89 -7.58 9.57
CA THR A 156 9.70 -6.32 8.84
C THR A 156 8.41 -5.61 9.21
N ARG A 157 7.49 -6.25 9.95
CA ARG A 157 6.36 -5.57 10.62
C ARG A 157 6.79 -4.32 11.39
N ARG A 158 7.99 -4.34 12.00
CA ARG A 158 8.62 -3.20 12.67
C ARG A 158 8.58 -1.93 11.83
N TRP A 159 8.76 -2.04 10.52
CA TRP A 159 8.98 -0.90 9.63
C TRP A 159 7.72 -0.38 8.96
N ILE A 160 6.57 -1.00 9.21
CA ILE A 160 5.27 -0.54 8.69
C ILE A 160 4.96 0.92 9.09
N PRO A 161 5.20 1.36 10.36
CA PRO A 161 5.03 2.75 10.73
C PRO A 161 5.98 3.72 10.00
N ALA A 162 7.22 3.32 9.74
CA ALA A 162 8.20 4.15 9.05
C ALA A 162 7.81 4.34 7.57
N LEU A 163 7.41 3.25 6.89
CA LEU A 163 6.89 3.30 5.52
C LEU A 163 5.64 4.19 5.42
N LEU A 164 4.69 4.03 6.35
CA LEU A 164 3.48 4.87 6.36
C LEU A 164 3.82 6.35 6.53
N ALA A 165 4.69 6.67 7.49
CA ALA A 165 5.04 8.05 7.82
C ALA A 165 5.61 8.83 6.62
N ILE A 166 6.38 8.16 5.76
CA ILE A 166 6.96 8.80 4.55
C ILE A 166 6.03 8.72 3.34
N SER A 167 4.97 7.92 3.38
CA SER A 167 4.03 7.74 2.27
C SER A 167 2.67 8.40 2.51
N THR A 168 2.48 9.22 3.55
CA THR A 168 1.15 9.78 3.84
C THR A 168 0.70 10.74 2.74
N ASN A 169 -0.50 10.53 2.21
CA ASN A 169 -1.07 11.31 1.11
C ASN A 169 -2.60 11.40 1.21
N SER A 170 -3.17 11.47 2.41
CA SER A 170 -4.63 11.52 2.55
C SER A 170 -5.12 12.26 3.79
N PRO A 171 -4.92 13.57 3.92
CA PRO A 171 -5.34 14.29 5.13
C PRO A 171 -6.86 14.58 5.23
N PHE A 172 -7.58 14.46 4.12
CA PHE A 172 -9.00 14.84 4.01
C PHE A 172 -9.91 13.64 3.76
N PHE A 173 -11.12 13.66 4.32
CA PHE A 173 -12.17 12.68 4.04
C PHE A 173 -13.55 13.32 4.22
N GLU A 174 -14.50 13.05 3.30
CA GLU A 174 -15.87 13.58 3.35
C GLU A 174 -15.94 15.12 3.54
N GLY A 175 -15.00 15.85 2.93
CA GLY A 175 -14.95 17.31 2.97
C GLY A 175 -14.32 17.89 4.25
N VAL A 176 -13.72 17.05 5.08
CA VAL A 176 -13.17 17.45 6.38
C VAL A 176 -11.66 17.21 6.41
N ASN A 177 -10.90 18.19 6.89
CA ASN A 177 -9.54 17.96 7.36
C ASN A 177 -9.61 17.08 8.62
N THR A 178 -9.22 15.83 8.50
CA THR A 178 -9.38 14.85 9.58
C THR A 178 -8.39 15.07 10.74
N GLY A 179 -7.37 15.91 10.52
CA GLY A 179 -6.20 16.05 11.38
C GLY A 179 -5.24 14.86 11.33
N PHE A 180 -5.51 13.84 10.49
CA PHE A 180 -4.57 12.78 10.15
C PHE A 180 -3.80 13.15 8.88
N LYS A 181 -2.64 12.54 8.65
CA LYS A 181 -1.91 12.61 7.38
C LYS A 181 -2.25 11.44 6.45
N SER A 182 -2.61 10.29 7.03
CA SER A 182 -3.21 9.16 6.31
C SER A 182 -4.58 8.82 6.90
N SER A 183 -5.62 9.53 6.46
CA SER A 183 -7.01 9.17 6.75
C SER A 183 -7.33 7.78 6.21
N ARG A 184 -6.75 7.41 5.06
CA ARG A 184 -6.89 6.07 4.46
C ARG A 184 -6.69 4.96 5.49
N SER A 185 -5.60 5.05 6.27
CA SER A 185 -5.25 4.03 7.25
C SER A 185 -6.34 3.80 8.29
N MET A 186 -7.07 4.87 8.65
CA MET A 186 -8.19 4.81 9.60
C MET A 186 -9.48 4.31 8.93
N GLN A 187 -9.75 4.71 7.69
CA GLN A 187 -10.94 4.29 6.96
C GLN A 187 -10.91 2.80 6.63
N PHE A 188 -9.81 2.33 6.05
CA PHE A 188 -9.61 0.90 5.81
C PHE A 188 -9.54 0.12 7.15
N GLY A 189 -9.03 0.75 8.21
CA GLY A 189 -8.96 0.17 9.55
C GLY A 189 -10.31 -0.23 10.18
N ALA A 190 -11.43 0.25 9.64
CA ALA A 190 -12.76 -0.17 10.07
C ALA A 190 -13.09 -1.62 9.66
N PHE A 191 -12.37 -2.19 8.69
CA PHE A 191 -12.58 -3.57 8.27
C PHE A 191 -11.90 -4.55 9.26
N PRO A 192 -12.43 -5.77 9.42
CA PRO A 192 -11.80 -6.78 10.27
C PRO A 192 -10.45 -7.23 9.71
N ARG A 193 -9.49 -7.57 10.58
CA ARG A 193 -8.17 -8.14 10.20
C ARG A 193 -7.30 -7.19 9.36
N THR A 194 -7.35 -5.89 9.67
CA THR A 194 -6.60 -4.85 8.94
C THR A 194 -5.34 -4.35 9.66
N ASN A 195 -5.10 -4.82 10.89
CA ASN A 195 -3.94 -4.42 11.68
C ASN A 195 -2.63 -4.96 11.11
N ILE A 196 -1.52 -4.50 11.69
CA ILE A 196 -0.24 -5.18 11.56
C ILE A 196 -0.41 -6.60 12.14
N PRO A 197 0.05 -7.69 11.49
CA PRO A 197 -0.17 -9.02 12.01
C PRO A 197 0.54 -9.21 13.36
N VAL A 198 0.00 -10.09 14.20
CA VAL A 198 0.78 -10.66 15.32
C VAL A 198 1.91 -11.54 14.77
N LYS A 199 2.86 -11.94 15.63
CA LYS A 199 3.90 -12.87 15.21
C LYS A 199 3.25 -14.18 14.76
N ILE A 200 3.69 -14.70 13.63
CA ILE A 200 3.24 -15.97 13.07
C ILE A 200 4.33 -17.01 13.32
N ASP A 201 4.00 -18.13 13.98
CA ASP A 201 5.01 -19.10 14.40
C ASP A 201 5.70 -19.84 13.25
N SER A 202 4.94 -20.26 12.24
CA SER A 202 5.46 -21.00 11.09
C SER A 202 4.55 -20.85 9.88
N PHE A 203 4.99 -21.36 8.72
CA PHE A 203 4.13 -21.37 7.54
C PHE A 203 2.90 -22.28 7.73
N GLU A 204 3.05 -23.41 8.43
CA GLU A 204 1.94 -24.27 8.81
C GLU A 204 0.95 -23.58 9.74
N SER A 205 1.43 -22.80 10.71
CA SER A 205 0.52 -22.06 11.61
C SER A 205 -0.25 -20.99 10.84
N TYR A 206 0.36 -20.34 9.83
CA TYR A 206 -0.34 -19.45 8.91
C TYR A 206 -1.42 -20.18 8.11
N ILE A 207 -1.08 -21.31 7.49
CA ILE A 207 -2.05 -22.11 6.71
C ILE A 207 -3.18 -22.63 7.61
N SER A 208 -2.89 -23.02 8.85
CA SER A 208 -3.88 -23.42 9.86
C SER A 208 -4.83 -22.27 10.19
N LEU A 209 -4.31 -21.06 10.43
CA LEU A 209 -5.11 -19.86 10.65
C LEU A 209 -6.06 -19.58 9.47
N VAL A 210 -5.53 -19.59 8.23
CA VAL A 210 -6.36 -19.37 7.03
C VAL A 210 -7.45 -20.44 6.92
N ASN A 211 -7.11 -21.70 7.17
CA ASN A 211 -8.07 -22.81 7.16
C ASN A 211 -9.16 -22.66 8.22
N GLN A 212 -8.83 -22.19 9.42
CA GLN A 212 -9.81 -21.93 10.47
C GLN A 212 -10.76 -20.81 10.07
N LEU A 213 -10.24 -19.69 9.52
CA LEU A 213 -11.06 -18.57 9.04
C LEU A 213 -11.98 -18.96 7.87
N ILE A 214 -11.53 -19.86 6.99
CA ILE A 214 -12.38 -20.42 5.92
C ILE A 214 -13.45 -21.33 6.51
N LYS A 215 -13.10 -22.19 7.49
CA LYS A 215 -14.04 -23.11 8.13
C LYS A 215 -15.17 -22.37 8.85
N THR A 216 -14.87 -21.22 9.46
CA THR A 216 -15.86 -20.35 10.11
C THR A 216 -16.58 -19.42 9.12
N LYS A 217 -16.27 -19.50 7.82
CA LYS A 217 -16.78 -18.61 6.76
C LYS A 217 -16.48 -17.13 7.01
N SER A 218 -15.43 -16.84 7.78
CA SER A 218 -14.96 -15.47 8.03
C SER A 218 -14.21 -14.89 6.83
N ILE A 219 -13.66 -15.75 5.98
CA ILE A 219 -13.08 -15.47 4.67
C ILE A 219 -13.40 -16.62 3.72
N GLU A 220 -13.42 -16.36 2.41
CA GLU A 220 -13.43 -17.36 1.34
C GLU A 220 -12.03 -17.58 0.74
N LYS A 221 -11.19 -16.54 0.77
CA LYS A 221 -9.84 -16.54 0.18
C LYS A 221 -8.85 -15.93 1.17
N SER A 222 -7.61 -16.39 1.15
CA SER A 222 -6.52 -15.88 2.01
C SER A 222 -6.33 -14.37 1.89
N ARG A 223 -6.51 -13.81 0.69
CA ARG A 223 -6.42 -12.36 0.42
C ARG A 223 -7.46 -11.48 1.13
N GLN A 224 -8.48 -12.07 1.78
CA GLN A 224 -9.44 -11.34 2.63
C GLN A 224 -8.96 -11.23 4.10
N ILE A 225 -7.71 -11.62 4.36
CA ILE A 225 -6.93 -11.17 5.50
C ILE A 225 -6.21 -9.89 5.06
N TRP A 226 -6.76 -8.75 5.46
CA TRP A 226 -6.36 -7.42 4.98
C TRP A 226 -5.24 -6.77 5.80
N TRP A 227 -4.31 -7.59 6.31
CA TRP A 227 -3.20 -7.10 7.10
C TRP A 227 -2.34 -6.09 6.34
N LYS A 228 -1.71 -5.17 7.09
CA LYS A 228 -0.83 -4.14 6.52
C LYS A 228 0.41 -4.69 5.80
N ILE A 229 0.81 -5.91 6.18
CA ILE A 229 1.82 -6.73 5.52
C ILE A 229 1.39 -8.19 5.61
N ARG A 230 1.60 -8.99 4.56
CA ARG A 230 1.28 -10.43 4.61
C ARG A 230 2.14 -11.27 3.68
N PRO A 231 2.35 -12.56 3.99
CA PRO A 231 2.77 -13.54 2.99
C PRO A 231 1.61 -13.78 2.01
N HIS A 232 1.82 -13.54 0.72
CA HIS A 232 0.82 -13.77 -0.31
C HIS A 232 0.93 -15.18 -0.88
N LEU A 233 -0.04 -16.03 -0.53
CA LEU A 233 -0.02 -17.45 -0.86
C LEU A 233 -0.04 -17.73 -2.37
N ASP A 234 -0.85 -16.98 -3.14
CA ASP A 234 -1.04 -17.26 -4.57
C ASP A 234 0.16 -16.81 -5.41
N TYR A 235 0.98 -15.88 -4.90
CA TYR A 235 2.11 -15.31 -5.66
C TYR A 235 3.48 -15.72 -5.13
N GLY A 236 3.59 -16.26 -3.91
CA GLY A 236 4.87 -16.57 -3.30
C GLY A 236 5.67 -15.31 -2.93
N THR A 237 4.96 -14.27 -2.48
CA THR A 237 5.55 -12.96 -2.18
C THR A 237 5.30 -12.58 -0.73
N ILE A 238 5.98 -11.54 -0.27
CA ILE A 238 5.56 -10.72 0.86
C ILE A 238 4.96 -9.45 0.28
N GLU A 239 3.77 -9.11 0.71
CA GLU A 239 2.98 -7.99 0.19
C GLU A 239 2.83 -6.92 1.28
N TYR A 240 3.24 -5.70 0.95
CA TYR A 240 3.10 -4.51 1.77
C TYR A 240 1.90 -3.71 1.26
N ARG A 241 0.95 -3.39 2.15
CA ARG A 241 -0.33 -2.75 1.80
C ARG A 241 -0.62 -1.46 2.57
N ILE A 242 0.40 -0.93 3.24
CA ILE A 242 0.25 0.18 4.17
C ILE A 242 0.20 1.55 3.50
N CYS A 243 0.92 1.73 2.40
CA CYS A 243 1.15 3.06 1.83
C CYS A 243 -0.09 3.66 1.17
N ASP A 244 -0.29 4.96 1.34
CA ASP A 244 -1.21 5.70 0.47
C ASP A 244 -0.58 5.77 -0.94
N VAL A 245 -1.41 5.79 -1.97
CA VAL A 245 -0.92 5.97 -3.36
C VAL A 245 -0.28 7.36 -3.53
N GLN A 246 0.81 7.47 -4.29
CA GLN A 246 1.57 8.73 -4.46
C GLN A 246 1.37 9.34 -5.84
N ARG A 247 1.18 10.66 -5.93
CA ARG A 247 1.15 11.34 -7.23
C ARG A 247 2.51 11.27 -7.90
N SER A 248 3.58 11.39 -7.13
CA SER A 248 4.93 11.37 -7.67
C SER A 248 5.45 9.97 -7.98
N LEU A 249 5.92 9.75 -9.21
CA LEU A 249 6.57 8.49 -9.61
C LEU A 249 7.93 8.31 -8.89
N LYS A 250 8.63 9.40 -8.56
CA LYS A 250 9.85 9.37 -7.75
C LYS A 250 9.58 8.88 -6.33
N LYS A 251 8.52 9.38 -5.67
CA LYS A 251 8.10 8.91 -4.33
C LYS A 251 7.57 7.47 -4.37
N THR A 252 6.91 7.08 -5.47
CA THR A 252 6.51 5.68 -5.70
C THR A 252 7.72 4.76 -5.83
N LYS A 253 8.76 5.15 -6.61
CA LYS A 253 10.02 4.40 -6.69
C LYS A 253 10.65 4.16 -5.33
N MET A 254 10.69 5.22 -4.51
CA MET A 254 11.24 5.15 -3.16
C MET A 254 10.52 4.09 -2.34
N ILE A 255 9.18 4.06 -2.33
CA ILE A 255 8.41 3.05 -1.59
C ILE A 255 8.73 1.62 -2.07
N VAL A 256 8.78 1.41 -3.39
CA VAL A 256 9.08 0.09 -3.99
C VAL A 256 10.50 -0.36 -3.65
N ALA A 257 11.49 0.51 -3.81
CA ALA A 257 12.90 0.22 -3.53
C ALA A 257 13.16 -0.07 -2.05
N LEU A 258 12.57 0.72 -1.14
CA LEU A 258 12.67 0.49 0.30
C LEU A 258 12.06 -0.86 0.68
N THR A 259 10.93 -1.21 0.08
CA THR A 259 10.26 -2.51 0.33
C THR A 259 11.07 -3.69 -0.19
N GLN A 260 11.62 -3.58 -1.41
CA GLN A 260 12.52 -4.60 -1.99
C GLN A 260 13.76 -4.80 -1.11
N ALA A 261 14.39 -3.70 -0.68
CA ALA A 261 15.57 -3.72 0.18
C ALA A 261 15.27 -4.26 1.59
N LEU A 262 14.11 -3.94 2.17
CA LEU A 262 13.64 -4.52 3.43
C LEU A 262 13.54 -6.04 3.37
N VAL A 263 12.85 -6.57 2.36
CA VAL A 263 12.69 -8.02 2.21
C VAL A 263 14.03 -8.70 1.99
N HIS A 264 14.88 -8.14 1.13
CA HIS A 264 16.22 -8.66 0.89
C HIS A 264 17.09 -8.66 2.15
N SER A 265 17.27 -7.50 2.80
CA SER A 265 18.08 -7.36 4.01
C SER A 265 17.64 -8.30 5.13
N TYR A 266 16.34 -8.48 5.30
CA TYR A 266 15.81 -9.35 6.33
C TYR A 266 15.89 -10.83 5.96
N ASP A 267 15.82 -11.21 4.67
CA ASP A 267 16.14 -12.59 4.26
C ASP A 267 17.62 -12.91 4.55
N GLN A 268 18.55 -11.98 4.31
CA GLN A 268 19.95 -12.16 4.65
C GLN A 268 20.15 -12.38 6.16
N LYS A 269 19.46 -11.60 7.01
CA LYS A 269 19.47 -11.78 8.47
C LYS A 269 18.88 -13.12 8.90
N VAL A 270 17.80 -13.58 8.23
CA VAL A 270 17.20 -14.90 8.48
C VAL A 270 18.19 -16.02 8.15
N ARG A 271 18.90 -15.94 7.03
CA ARG A 271 19.88 -16.97 6.60
C ARG A 271 21.03 -17.17 7.59
N ILE A 272 21.43 -16.11 8.29
CA ILE A 272 22.49 -16.17 9.31
C ILE A 272 21.95 -16.24 10.76
N ASN A 273 20.66 -16.51 10.94
CA ASN A 273 19.99 -16.58 12.25
C ASN A 273 20.17 -15.33 13.13
N LYS A 274 20.20 -14.14 12.51
CA LYS A 274 20.23 -12.83 13.21
C LYS A 274 18.94 -12.03 13.06
N ASN A 275 17.85 -12.70 12.69
CA ASN A 275 16.55 -12.07 12.55
C ASN A 275 15.89 -11.83 13.91
N ILE A 276 15.07 -10.78 14.01
CA ILE A 276 14.36 -10.38 15.23
C ILE A 276 12.88 -10.32 14.90
N GLU A 277 12.09 -11.17 15.56
CA GLU A 277 10.66 -11.36 15.24
C GLU A 277 9.73 -11.02 16.39
N ASP A 278 10.25 -11.05 17.61
CA ASP A 278 9.49 -10.79 18.84
C ASP A 278 9.46 -9.29 19.11
N MET A 279 8.25 -8.74 19.04
CA MET A 279 7.96 -7.31 19.21
C MET A 279 6.70 -7.17 20.05
N ASN A 280 6.69 -6.17 20.92
CA ASN A 280 5.47 -5.85 21.66
C ASN A 280 4.41 -5.30 20.69
N TYR A 281 3.27 -5.99 20.60
CA TYR A 281 2.20 -5.67 19.66
C TYR A 281 1.57 -4.30 19.92
N GLU A 282 1.37 -3.92 21.18
CA GLU A 282 0.78 -2.62 21.53
C GLU A 282 1.73 -1.46 21.20
N ILE A 283 3.03 -1.62 21.46
CA ILE A 283 4.04 -0.62 21.08
C ILE A 283 4.13 -0.47 19.55
N LEU A 284 4.05 -1.58 18.82
CA LEU A 284 4.04 -1.57 17.37
C LEU A 284 2.81 -0.84 16.80
N ASN A 285 1.63 -1.04 17.40
CA ASN A 285 0.42 -0.33 17.00
C ASN A 285 0.39 1.14 17.44
N ASP A 286 1.03 1.51 18.56
CA ASP A 286 1.24 2.92 18.93
C ASP A 286 2.09 3.65 17.88
N ALA A 287 3.18 3.03 17.42
CA ALA A 287 4.00 3.59 16.35
C ALA A 287 3.19 3.74 15.05
N PHE A 288 2.39 2.74 14.68
CA PHE A 288 1.46 2.82 13.53
C PHE A 288 0.49 3.99 13.70
N TRP A 289 -0.24 4.07 14.82
CA TRP A 289 -1.15 5.18 15.10
C TRP A 289 -0.45 6.54 14.97
N LYS A 290 0.76 6.69 15.53
CA LYS A 290 1.51 7.95 15.42
C LYS A 290 1.86 8.32 13.98
N SER A 291 2.27 7.33 13.19
CA SER A 291 2.60 7.54 11.77
C SER A 291 1.41 7.94 10.91
N THR A 292 0.18 7.61 11.32
CA THR A 292 -1.04 8.06 10.60
C THR A 292 -1.33 9.55 10.80
N ARG A 293 -0.84 10.16 11.88
CA ARG A 293 -1.33 11.46 12.38
C ARG A 293 -0.25 12.53 12.52
N PHE A 294 0.85 12.22 13.19
CA PHE A 294 1.80 13.25 13.61
C PHE A 294 2.93 13.45 12.61
N GLY A 295 3.61 14.60 12.70
CA GLY A 295 4.81 14.88 11.92
C GLY A 295 6.04 14.13 12.41
N PHE A 296 7.15 14.28 11.68
CA PHE A 296 8.40 13.57 11.90
C PHE A 296 9.12 13.88 13.23
N ASN A 297 8.75 14.97 13.92
CA ASN A 297 9.25 15.33 15.25
C ASN A 297 8.45 14.68 16.40
N SER A 298 7.46 13.84 16.11
CA SER A 298 6.74 13.07 17.13
C SER A 298 7.60 11.96 17.71
N LYS A 299 7.42 11.67 19.01
CA LYS A 299 8.13 10.59 19.70
C LYS A 299 7.38 9.28 19.57
N LEU A 300 8.08 8.20 19.27
CA LEU A 300 7.58 6.83 19.31
C LEU A 300 8.53 5.93 20.11
N THR A 301 8.04 4.76 20.49
CA THR A 301 8.87 3.71 21.11
C THR A 301 9.13 2.65 20.06
N ASP A 302 10.40 2.30 19.87
CA ASP A 302 10.80 1.20 19.01
C ASP A 302 10.36 -0.13 19.63
N CYS A 303 9.50 -0.87 18.93
CA CYS A 303 8.89 -2.10 19.42
C CYS A 303 9.87 -3.26 19.66
N TYR A 304 11.12 -3.13 19.20
CA TYR A 304 12.16 -4.12 19.44
C TYR A 304 12.97 -3.86 20.72
N ASP A 305 13.60 -2.68 20.82
CA ASP A 305 14.57 -2.39 21.89
C ASP A 305 14.05 -1.41 22.95
N GLY A 306 12.81 -0.93 22.80
CA GLY A 306 12.17 -0.01 23.74
C GLY A 306 12.72 1.41 23.70
N GLN A 307 13.63 1.73 22.77
CA GLN A 307 14.18 3.08 22.66
C GLN A 307 13.10 4.07 22.24
N ILE A 308 13.09 5.25 22.89
CA ILE A 308 12.24 6.37 22.49
C ILE A 308 12.99 7.17 21.43
N LEU A 309 12.41 7.27 20.24
CA LEU A 309 12.98 7.93 19.07
C LEU A 309 12.03 8.99 18.53
N LEU A 310 12.54 9.97 17.79
CA LEU A 310 11.68 10.75 16.91
C LEU A 310 11.30 9.89 15.69
N LEU A 311 10.14 10.14 15.10
CA LEU A 311 9.70 9.41 13.92
C LEU A 311 10.69 9.53 12.75
N LYS A 312 11.36 10.70 12.57
CA LYS A 312 12.48 10.81 11.62
C LYS A 312 13.66 9.89 11.95
N ASP A 313 14.03 9.76 13.23
CA ASP A 313 15.16 8.93 13.65
C ASP A 313 14.83 7.45 13.45
N TYR A 314 13.55 7.09 13.60
CA TYR A 314 13.04 5.76 13.28
C TYR A 314 13.13 5.45 11.79
N VAL A 315 12.83 6.41 10.91
CA VAL A 315 13.03 6.29 9.46
C VAL A 315 14.53 6.13 9.13
N TYR A 316 15.42 6.91 9.74
CA TYR A 316 16.87 6.73 9.55
C TYR A 316 17.36 5.36 10.02
N LYS A 317 16.85 4.86 11.14
CA LYS A 317 17.16 3.51 11.65
C LYS A 317 16.71 2.42 10.67
N MET A 318 15.55 2.60 10.02
CA MET A 318 15.10 1.72 8.93
C MET A 318 16.10 1.76 7.76
N LEU A 319 16.48 2.95 7.30
CA LEU A 319 17.41 3.13 6.17
C LEU A 319 18.78 2.52 6.43
N GLU A 320 19.33 2.72 7.62
CA GLU A 320 20.59 2.10 8.04
C GLU A 320 20.49 0.57 7.96
N SER A 321 19.37 0.01 8.40
CA SER A 321 19.15 -1.44 8.43
C SER A 321 19.04 -2.11 7.06
N ILE A 322 18.87 -1.33 5.98
CA ILE A 322 18.67 -1.79 4.60
C ILE A 322 19.66 -1.22 3.58
N ARG A 323 20.59 -0.36 4.00
CA ARG A 323 21.47 0.41 3.10
C ARG A 323 22.23 -0.47 2.10
N SER A 324 22.84 -1.56 2.56
CA SER A 324 23.58 -2.47 1.68
C SER A 324 22.69 -3.13 0.62
N SER A 325 21.41 -3.37 0.93
CA SER A 325 20.47 -3.91 -0.07
C SER A 325 20.00 -2.86 -1.06
N LEU A 326 19.86 -1.60 -0.65
CA LEU A 326 19.63 -0.51 -1.60
C LEU A 326 20.80 -0.38 -2.59
N GLU A 327 22.04 -0.52 -2.11
CA GLU A 327 23.24 -0.54 -2.95
C GLU A 327 23.24 -1.72 -3.92
N GLU A 328 22.93 -2.94 -3.44
CA GLU A 328 22.86 -4.15 -4.26
C GLU A 328 21.85 -4.04 -5.42
N PHE A 329 20.70 -3.39 -5.19
CA PHE A 329 19.70 -3.14 -6.24
C PHE A 329 19.92 -1.82 -7.00
N GLY A 330 21.01 -1.09 -6.76
CA GLY A 330 21.31 0.18 -7.44
C GLY A 330 20.32 1.31 -7.13
N ASN A 331 19.65 1.27 -5.97
CA ASN A 331 18.60 2.20 -5.57
C ASN A 331 19.03 3.16 -4.43
N LEU A 332 20.32 3.47 -4.29
CA LEU A 332 20.77 4.46 -3.29
C LEU A 332 20.24 5.88 -3.57
N ASP A 333 19.84 6.17 -4.81
CA ASP A 333 19.23 7.43 -5.21
C ASP A 333 17.97 7.77 -4.41
N VAL A 334 17.21 6.75 -3.96
CA VAL A 334 15.95 6.96 -3.24
C VAL A 334 16.14 7.56 -1.84
N ILE A 335 17.35 7.47 -1.27
CA ILE A 335 17.67 8.13 0.01
C ILE A 335 17.41 9.63 -0.09
N SER A 336 17.77 10.26 -1.22
CA SER A 336 17.49 11.69 -1.45
C SER A 336 15.99 12.03 -1.41
N SER A 337 15.13 11.09 -1.79
CA SER A 337 13.67 11.27 -1.72
C SER A 337 13.16 11.19 -0.29
N VAL A 338 13.77 10.34 0.54
CA VAL A 338 13.47 10.28 1.97
C VAL A 338 13.92 11.56 2.66
N GLU A 339 15.13 12.05 2.37
CA GLU A 339 15.64 13.32 2.92
C GLU A 339 14.74 14.50 2.55
N ASP A 340 14.29 14.56 1.30
CA ASP A 340 13.33 15.56 0.84
C ASP A 340 12.02 15.50 1.63
N ILE A 341 11.44 14.31 1.82
CA ILE A 341 10.22 14.12 2.62
C ILE A 341 10.42 14.51 4.09
N LEU A 342 11.55 14.15 4.69
CA LEU A 342 11.84 14.48 6.08
C LEU A 342 12.04 15.99 6.29
N THR A 343 12.47 16.71 5.26
CA THR A 343 12.74 18.16 5.29
C THR A 343 11.50 18.97 4.92
N ASN A 344 10.84 18.62 3.80
CA ASN A 344 9.79 19.40 3.16
C ASN A 344 8.39 18.85 3.43
N GLY A 345 8.28 17.66 4.01
CA GLY A 345 7.02 16.98 4.27
C GLY A 345 6.59 16.03 3.16
N THR A 346 5.47 15.36 3.41
CA THR A 346 4.86 14.36 2.51
C THR A 346 3.88 15.02 1.55
N GLU A 347 3.32 14.25 0.61
CA GLU A 347 2.22 14.76 -0.23
C GLU A 347 0.98 15.15 0.59
N ALA A 348 0.76 14.59 1.79
CA ALA A 348 -0.27 15.09 2.71
C ALA A 348 0.02 16.52 3.18
N ASP A 349 1.28 16.88 3.44
CA ASP A 349 1.67 18.23 3.83
C ASP A 349 1.49 19.24 2.68
N GLU A 350 1.74 18.80 1.43
CA GLU A 350 1.42 19.57 0.23
C GLU A 350 -0.09 19.83 0.10
N GLN A 351 -0.93 18.80 0.31
CA GLN A 351 -2.40 18.95 0.27
C GLN A 351 -2.90 19.93 1.33
N LEU A 352 -2.40 19.83 2.57
CA LEU A 352 -2.75 20.74 3.67
C LEU A 352 -2.36 22.18 3.36
N SER A 353 -1.17 22.38 2.80
CA SER A 353 -0.67 23.70 2.40
C SER A 353 -1.49 24.29 1.25
N PHE A 354 -1.83 23.47 0.26
CA PHE A 354 -2.66 23.87 -0.87
C PHE A 354 -4.07 24.26 -0.43
N GLU A 355 -4.71 23.45 0.41
CA GLU A 355 -6.06 23.72 0.94
C GLU A 355 -6.10 25.03 1.73
N LYS A 356 -5.12 25.28 2.59
CA LYS A 356 -5.03 26.55 3.33
C LYS A 356 -4.95 27.78 2.40
N ALA A 357 -4.30 27.64 1.25
CA ALA A 357 -4.08 28.74 0.31
C ALA A 357 -5.22 28.91 -0.72
N HIS A 358 -5.89 27.82 -1.12
CA HIS A 358 -6.82 27.81 -2.25
C HIS A 358 -8.21 27.24 -1.90
N GLY A 359 -8.43 26.77 -0.68
CA GLY A 359 -9.66 26.14 -0.23
C GLY A 359 -9.85 24.70 -0.74
N ILE A 360 -10.66 23.92 0.00
CA ILE A 360 -10.89 22.50 -0.27
C ILE A 360 -11.56 22.22 -1.63
N ASP A 361 -12.33 23.19 -2.16
CA ASP A 361 -13.02 23.03 -3.44
C ASP A 361 -12.08 22.89 -4.63
N ASN A 362 -10.85 23.41 -4.53
CA ASN A 362 -9.83 23.31 -5.56
C ASN A 362 -8.93 22.08 -5.40
N LEU A 363 -9.03 21.36 -4.27
CA LEU A 363 -8.09 20.30 -3.94
C LEU A 363 -8.20 19.09 -4.88
N SER A 364 -9.42 18.65 -5.26
CA SER A 364 -9.57 17.54 -6.21
C SER A 364 -8.92 17.84 -7.58
N LYS A 365 -8.99 19.09 -8.05
CA LYS A 365 -8.31 19.50 -9.29
C LYS A 365 -6.80 19.47 -9.14
N PHE A 366 -6.27 20.02 -8.05
CA PHE A 366 -4.85 19.93 -7.71
C PHE A 366 -4.34 18.47 -7.71
N LEU A 367 -5.10 17.53 -7.16
CA LEU A 367 -4.74 16.11 -7.12
C LEU A 367 -4.72 15.45 -8.52
N MET A 368 -5.56 15.91 -9.45
CA MET A 368 -5.56 15.43 -10.84
C MET A 368 -4.47 16.09 -11.69
N ASP A 369 -4.20 17.38 -11.47
CA ASP A 369 -3.30 18.18 -12.29
C ASP A 369 -1.81 17.94 -11.98
N ASN A 370 -1.52 17.45 -10.77
CA ASN A 370 -0.15 17.19 -10.29
C ASN A 370 0.18 15.69 -10.23
N VAL A 371 -0.44 14.87 -11.10
CA VAL A 371 -0.06 13.46 -11.27
C VAL A 371 1.17 13.37 -12.17
N ASP A 372 2.23 12.70 -11.71
CA ASP A 372 3.36 12.38 -12.56
C ASP A 372 2.97 11.29 -13.56
N TYR A 373 3.19 11.57 -14.85
CA TYR A 373 2.98 10.62 -15.95
C TYR A 373 4.29 10.11 -16.54
N ASN A 374 5.40 10.80 -16.35
CA ASN A 374 6.69 10.43 -16.95
C ASN A 374 7.73 10.21 -15.86
N TYR A 375 8.59 9.22 -16.06
CA TYR A 375 9.70 8.90 -15.17
C TYR A 375 10.97 8.70 -15.98
#